data_AF-A0A804QNY4-F1
#
_entry.id   AF-A0A804QNY4-F1
#
_cell.length_a   1.000
_cell.length_b   1.000
_cell.length_c   1.000
_cell.angle_alpha   90.00
_cell.angle_beta   90.00
_cell.angle_gamma   90.00
#
_symmetry.space_group_name_H-M   'P 1'
#
loop_
_entity.id
_entity.type
_entity.pdbx_description
1 polymer ?
#
loop_
_entity_poly.entity_id
_entity_poly.type
_entity_poly.pdbx_seq_one_letter_code
_entity_poly.pdbx_strand_id
1 'polypeptide(L)'
;MMVRARDAARALLRLAGARAGVHRDYFPPLARATFARAFLDFRKTGNKEAIEKDKARLTDELSRGYFQDFAEIRENAGKVYHLYIIATASKVIIPEVDAVKFPDLDVDSPDGGALHLPLVAPTLQADDGEAGDHKIPGASLVCLSFRASSLKMAESWSLPYLDAFGAAKNMHVYEVSFIDSWVLSLSPMRRAFLKAMRKSNNPRRHVVYAFGDHYDFRKKLQIINLLTGYIYLVDGLGRIRWQGSGSATQEELSSLTACTSILLDEK
;
A
#
# COMPACT_ATOMS: atom_id res chain seq x y z
N MET A 1 16.81 -12.96 -12.12
CA MET A 1 17.19 -13.03 -10.69
C MET A 1 16.09 -13.56 -9.75
N MET A 2 15.09 -14.31 -10.26
CA MET A 2 13.96 -14.89 -9.49
C MET A 2 14.30 -16.12 -8.63
N VAL A 3 15.55 -16.58 -8.66
CA VAL A 3 15.95 -17.86 -8.04
C VAL A 3 15.93 -17.78 -6.50
N ARG A 4 16.44 -16.69 -5.91
CA ARG A 4 16.62 -16.61 -4.45
C ARG A 4 15.33 -16.51 -3.63
N ALA A 5 14.27 -15.89 -4.15
CA ALA A 5 12.98 -15.82 -3.43
C ALA A 5 12.24 -17.18 -3.43
N ARG A 6 12.39 -17.97 -4.49
CA ARG A 6 11.85 -19.34 -4.55
C ARG A 6 12.60 -20.29 -3.61
N ASP A 7 13.90 -20.09 -3.42
CA ASP A 7 14.70 -20.95 -2.54
C ASP A 7 14.35 -20.75 -1.07
N ALA A 8 14.08 -19.52 -0.63
CA ALA A 8 13.62 -19.25 0.74
C ALA A 8 12.26 -19.92 1.04
N ALA A 9 11.32 -19.86 0.09
CA ALA A 9 10.02 -20.52 0.21
C ALA A 9 10.15 -22.06 0.18
N ARG A 10 11.03 -22.61 -0.66
CA ARG A 10 11.29 -24.07 -0.73
C ARG A 10 12.00 -24.61 0.50
N ALA A 11 12.93 -23.85 1.09
CA ALA A 11 13.59 -24.26 2.34
C ALA A 11 12.59 -24.36 3.50
N LEU A 12 11.65 -23.41 3.60
CA LEU A 12 10.60 -23.44 4.61
C LEU A 12 9.58 -24.55 4.37
N LEU A 13 9.22 -24.84 3.11
CA LEU A 13 8.32 -25.94 2.77
C LEU A 13 8.96 -27.34 2.95
N ARG A 14 10.28 -27.49 2.76
CA ARG A 14 10.98 -28.77 2.99
C ARG A 14 11.02 -29.17 4.46
N LEU A 15 11.01 -28.22 5.39
CA LEU A 15 10.89 -28.51 6.82
C LEU A 15 9.48 -29.03 7.20
N ALA A 16 8.46 -28.71 6.40
CA ALA A 16 7.08 -29.11 6.68
C ALA A 16 6.63 -30.41 6.00
N GLY A 17 7.37 -30.92 5.00
CA GLY A 17 6.91 -32.01 4.13
C GLY A 17 7.38 -33.42 4.49
N ALA A 18 8.17 -33.60 5.56
CA ALA A 18 8.70 -34.91 5.93
C ALA A 18 7.70 -35.71 6.78
N ARG A 19 6.65 -36.28 6.17
CA ARG A 19 6.09 -37.58 6.57
C ARG A 19 4.99 -38.09 5.62
N ALA A 20 5.34 -39.21 4.98
CA ALA A 20 4.52 -40.40 4.73
C ALA A 20 3.10 -40.18 4.18
N GLY A 21 3.01 -40.23 2.85
CA GLY A 21 1.80 -40.69 2.17
C GLY A 21 1.67 -42.21 2.29
N VAL A 22 0.43 -42.69 2.35
CA VAL A 22 -0.27 -43.39 1.26
C VAL A 22 -1.59 -43.87 1.87
N HIS A 23 -2.71 -43.31 1.42
CA HIS A 23 -3.92 -44.09 1.31
C HIS A 23 -4.81 -43.61 0.15
N ARG A 24 -5.36 -44.62 -0.52
CA ARG A 24 -6.24 -44.59 -1.70
C ARG A 24 -7.71 -44.50 -1.24
N ASP A 25 -8.51 -43.88 -2.12
CA ASP A 25 -9.95 -44.06 -2.34
C ASP A 25 -10.94 -43.61 -1.24
N TYR A 26 -11.35 -42.34 -1.31
CA TYR A 26 -12.75 -41.85 -1.50
C TYR A 26 -12.74 -40.31 -1.33
N PHE A 27 -13.17 -39.56 -2.36
CA PHE A 27 -13.23 -38.09 -2.33
C PHE A 27 -14.67 -37.60 -2.08
N PRO A 28 -15.06 -37.21 -0.85
CA PRO A 28 -16.16 -36.26 -0.67
C PRO A 28 -15.63 -34.83 -0.90
N PRO A 29 -16.50 -33.88 -1.29
CA PRO A 29 -16.08 -32.55 -1.69
C PRO A 29 -15.38 -31.86 -0.52
N LEU A 30 -14.11 -31.52 -0.74
CA LEU A 30 -13.29 -30.74 0.16
C LEU A 30 -14.02 -29.43 0.47
N ALA A 31 -14.72 -29.42 1.61
CA ALA A 31 -15.01 -28.24 2.39
C ALA A 31 -13.67 -27.61 2.79
N ARG A 32 -13.04 -26.93 1.83
CA ARG A 32 -11.84 -26.13 2.00
C ARG A 32 -12.23 -24.93 2.85
N ALA A 33 -11.52 -24.77 3.97
CA ALA A 33 -11.48 -23.59 4.84
C ALA A 33 -12.39 -23.57 6.09
N THR A 34 -12.12 -24.47 7.04
CA THR A 34 -12.45 -24.25 8.48
C THR A 34 -11.21 -24.25 9.39
N PHE A 35 -9.99 -24.05 8.88
CA PHE A 35 -8.76 -24.09 9.69
C PHE A 35 -8.20 -22.72 10.16
N ALA A 36 -8.97 -21.63 10.10
CA ALA A 36 -8.52 -20.32 10.59
C ALA A 36 -9.38 -19.69 11.71
N ARG A 37 -10.31 -20.43 12.35
CA ARG A 37 -11.05 -19.92 13.52
C ARG A 37 -10.55 -20.41 14.87
N ALA A 38 -9.66 -21.39 14.94
CA ALA A 38 -9.43 -22.13 16.19
C ALA A 38 -8.33 -21.60 17.14
N PHE A 39 -7.61 -20.50 16.89
CA PHE A 39 -6.52 -20.08 17.79
C PHE A 39 -6.59 -18.65 18.36
N LEU A 40 -7.70 -17.92 18.16
CA LEU A 40 -7.93 -16.63 18.83
C LEU A 40 -9.26 -16.55 19.60
N ASP A 41 -9.96 -17.67 19.81
CA ASP A 41 -11.25 -17.67 20.50
C ASP A 41 -11.18 -17.67 22.04
N PHE A 42 -9.99 -17.67 22.66
CA PHE A 42 -9.91 -17.65 24.14
C PHE A 42 -9.94 -16.25 24.77
N ARG A 43 -9.91 -15.16 23.99
CA ARG A 43 -9.96 -13.78 24.54
C ARG A 43 -11.08 -12.88 24.01
N LYS A 44 -12.02 -13.39 23.21
CA LYS A 44 -13.13 -12.58 22.66
C LYS A 44 -14.54 -13.07 23.04
N THR A 45 -14.71 -13.77 24.16
CA THR A 45 -16.05 -13.95 24.77
C THR A 45 -16.65 -12.64 25.33
N GLY A 46 -15.98 -11.49 25.18
CA GLY A 46 -16.25 -10.29 25.99
C GLY A 46 -16.79 -9.03 25.32
N ASN A 47 -17.08 -8.98 24.02
CA ASN A 47 -17.74 -7.78 23.48
C ASN A 47 -18.58 -8.06 22.23
N LYS A 48 -19.90 -8.17 22.42
CA LYS A 48 -20.89 -8.41 21.36
C LYS A 48 -20.76 -7.40 20.22
N GLU A 49 -20.51 -6.14 20.56
CA GLU A 49 -20.29 -5.04 19.60
C GLU A 49 -19.05 -5.27 18.72
N ALA A 50 -17.95 -5.77 19.28
CA ALA A 50 -16.74 -6.06 18.51
C ALA A 50 -16.98 -7.22 17.52
N ILE A 51 -17.74 -8.24 17.95
CA ILE A 51 -18.13 -9.35 17.07
C ILE A 51 -19.07 -8.87 15.96
N GLU A 52 -20.03 -7.99 16.26
CA GLU A 52 -20.93 -7.42 15.27
C GLU A 52 -20.20 -6.52 14.27
N LYS A 53 -19.28 -5.67 14.75
CA LYS A 53 -18.40 -4.87 13.89
C LYS A 53 -17.53 -5.75 13.00
N ASP A 54 -16.94 -6.81 13.55
CA ASP A 54 -16.15 -7.78 12.78
C ASP A 54 -17.02 -8.52 11.75
N LYS A 55 -18.27 -8.88 12.09
CA LYS A 55 -19.23 -9.48 11.15
C LYS A 55 -19.62 -8.52 10.04
N ALA A 56 -19.90 -7.26 10.37
CA ALA A 56 -20.25 -6.23 9.39
C ALA A 56 -19.07 -5.98 8.43
N ARG A 57 -17.83 -5.90 8.97
CA ARG A 57 -16.60 -5.80 8.18
C ARG A 57 -16.42 -6.98 7.23
N LEU A 58 -16.57 -8.21 7.73
CA LEU A 58 -16.47 -9.41 6.89
C LEU A 58 -17.57 -9.47 5.85
N THR A 59 -18.77 -9.01 6.17
CA THR A 59 -19.89 -8.94 5.22
C THR A 59 -19.60 -7.92 4.12
N ASP A 60 -19.05 -6.75 4.46
CA ASP A 60 -18.62 -5.74 3.50
C ASP A 60 -17.51 -6.29 2.58
N GLU A 61 -16.47 -6.93 3.13
CA GLU A 61 -15.40 -7.56 2.33
C GLU A 61 -15.91 -8.72 1.45
N LEU A 62 -16.86 -9.52 1.94
CA LEU A 62 -17.38 -10.71 1.24
C LEU A 62 -18.49 -10.38 0.23
N SER A 63 -19.29 -9.34 0.50
CA SER A 63 -20.33 -8.84 -0.43
C SER A 63 -19.75 -8.50 -1.80
N ARG A 64 -18.44 -8.23 -1.81
CA ARG A 64 -17.66 -8.01 -2.99
C ARG A 64 -17.04 -9.30 -3.49
N GLY A 65 -17.39 -9.68 -4.72
CA GLY A 65 -16.79 -10.83 -5.36
C GLY A 65 -15.34 -10.54 -5.74
N TYR A 66 -14.39 -11.40 -5.33
CA TYR A 66 -13.03 -11.40 -5.88
C TYR A 66 -13.02 -11.47 -7.43
N PHE A 67 -14.05 -12.10 -7.99
CA PHE A 67 -14.33 -12.13 -9.42
C PHE A 67 -14.72 -10.76 -10.01
N GLN A 68 -15.38 -9.89 -9.23
CA GLN A 68 -15.72 -8.54 -9.65
C GLN A 68 -14.45 -7.69 -9.79
N ASP A 69 -13.49 -7.79 -8.86
CA ASP A 69 -12.22 -7.05 -8.96
C ASP A 69 -11.42 -7.47 -10.20
N PHE A 70 -11.42 -8.77 -10.52
CA PHE A 70 -10.80 -9.26 -11.76
C PHE A 70 -11.56 -8.83 -13.00
N ALA A 71 -12.89 -8.85 -12.97
CA ALA A 71 -13.71 -8.39 -14.09
C ALA A 71 -13.46 -6.90 -14.36
N GLU A 72 -13.46 -6.07 -13.32
CA GLU A 72 -13.19 -4.63 -13.39
C GLU A 72 -11.79 -4.36 -13.98
N ILE A 73 -10.75 -5.03 -13.50
CA ILE A 73 -9.39 -4.86 -14.04
C ILE A 73 -9.32 -5.28 -15.50
N ARG A 74 -9.96 -6.41 -15.85
CA ARG A 74 -9.93 -6.95 -17.20
C ARG A 74 -10.66 -6.05 -18.18
N GLU A 75 -11.80 -5.49 -17.78
CA GLU A 75 -12.60 -4.57 -18.58
C GLU A 75 -11.91 -3.22 -18.72
N ASN A 76 -11.26 -2.74 -17.67
CA ASN A 76 -10.78 -1.36 -17.56
C ASN A 76 -9.25 -1.21 -17.59
N ALA A 77 -8.53 -2.25 -18.05
CA ALA A 77 -7.06 -2.29 -18.09
C ALA A 77 -6.37 -1.96 -16.74
N GLY A 78 -7.01 -2.30 -15.61
CA GLY A 78 -6.51 -2.03 -14.27
C GLY A 78 -7.02 -0.74 -13.60
N LYS A 79 -7.82 0.07 -14.30
CA LYS A 79 -8.49 1.26 -13.75
C LYS A 79 -9.76 0.87 -12.99
N VAL A 80 -10.06 1.57 -11.89
CA VAL A 80 -11.20 1.27 -11.01
C VAL A 80 -12.36 2.20 -11.34
N TYR A 81 -13.43 1.71 -11.97
CA TYR A 81 -14.62 2.52 -12.25
C TYR A 81 -15.69 2.26 -11.19
N HIS A 82 -15.50 2.84 -10.00
CA HIS A 82 -16.60 3.00 -9.05
C HIS A 82 -16.82 4.48 -8.74
N LEU A 83 -18.09 4.85 -8.55
CA LEU A 83 -18.66 6.19 -8.38
C LEU A 83 -17.64 7.29 -7.96
N TYR A 84 -17.32 8.12 -8.96
CA TYR A 84 -16.83 9.51 -8.94
C TYR A 84 -15.44 9.92 -8.40
N ILE A 85 -14.58 9.11 -7.76
CA ILE A 85 -13.34 9.71 -7.19
C ILE A 85 -12.00 9.21 -7.74
N ILE A 86 -11.80 7.92 -8.03
CA ILE A 86 -10.42 7.40 -8.28
C ILE A 86 -10.21 6.79 -9.69
N ALA A 87 -11.26 6.78 -10.52
CA ALA A 87 -11.27 6.09 -11.81
C ALA A 87 -10.41 6.74 -12.90
N THR A 88 -10.42 8.08 -12.91
CA THR A 88 -9.67 8.89 -13.87
C THR A 88 -8.67 9.70 -13.07
N ALA A 89 -7.39 9.60 -13.43
CA ALA A 89 -6.42 10.43 -12.76
C ALA A 89 -6.79 11.91 -12.91
N SER A 90 -6.58 12.70 -11.85
CA SER A 90 -6.95 14.11 -11.85
C SER A 90 -6.31 14.80 -13.06
N LYS A 91 -7.10 15.50 -13.87
CA LYS A 91 -6.57 16.27 -15.01
C LYS A 91 -5.99 17.62 -14.58
N VAL A 92 -6.46 18.13 -13.46
CA VAL A 92 -6.10 19.41 -12.87
C VAL A 92 -5.77 19.18 -11.40
N ILE A 93 -4.89 20.01 -10.86
CA ILE A 93 -4.55 20.01 -9.44
C ILE A 93 -5.80 20.29 -8.59
N ILE A 94 -5.96 19.54 -7.50
CA ILE A 94 -7.03 19.76 -6.53
C ILE A 94 -6.68 21.03 -5.75
N PRO A 95 -7.58 22.03 -5.70
CA PRO A 95 -7.38 23.25 -4.92
C PRO A 95 -7.19 22.94 -3.43
N GLU A 96 -6.44 23.77 -2.71
CA GLU A 96 -6.18 23.56 -1.29
C GLU A 96 -7.44 23.44 -0.42
N VAL A 97 -8.51 24.16 -0.81
CA VAL A 97 -9.79 24.19 -0.09
C VAL A 97 -10.56 22.87 -0.20
N ASP A 98 -10.35 22.13 -1.29
CA ASP A 98 -10.99 20.84 -1.56
C ASP A 98 -10.07 19.65 -1.25
N ALA A 99 -8.81 19.94 -0.92
CA ALA A 99 -7.79 18.92 -0.70
C ALA A 99 -8.02 18.17 0.62
N VAL A 100 -8.16 16.85 0.52
CA VAL A 100 -8.35 15.96 1.68
C VAL A 100 -7.00 15.59 2.28
N LYS A 101 -6.90 15.57 3.62
CA LYS A 101 -5.69 15.12 4.31
C LYS A 101 -5.43 13.63 4.02
N PHE A 102 -4.22 13.30 3.59
CA PHE A 102 -3.78 11.92 3.44
C PHE A 102 -3.82 11.22 4.81
N PRO A 103 -4.48 10.06 4.95
CA PRO A 103 -4.60 9.38 6.22
C PRO A 103 -3.25 8.92 6.76
N ASP A 104 -3.11 8.98 8.09
CA ASP A 104 -1.92 8.53 8.79
C ASP A 104 -1.63 7.05 8.50
N LEU A 105 -0.37 6.74 8.16
CA LEU A 105 0.09 5.41 7.79
C LEU A 105 1.52 5.16 8.29
N ASP A 106 1.66 4.17 9.18
CA ASP A 106 2.95 3.70 9.65
C ASP A 106 3.57 2.73 8.64
N VAL A 107 4.79 3.02 8.22
CA VAL A 107 5.53 2.20 7.24
C VAL A 107 6.94 1.91 7.72
N ASP A 108 7.41 0.70 7.43
CA ASP A 108 8.74 0.22 7.78
C ASP A 108 9.63 0.19 6.53
N SER A 109 10.83 0.74 6.63
CA SER A 109 11.86 0.69 5.58
C SER A 109 12.80 -0.52 5.79
N PRO A 110 13.21 -1.22 4.72
CA PRO A 110 14.32 -2.19 4.76
C PRO A 110 15.65 -1.59 5.26
N ASP A 111 15.81 -0.27 5.19
CA ASP A 111 16.99 0.42 5.66
C ASP A 111 17.07 0.55 7.20
N GLY A 112 16.01 0.16 7.90
CA GLY A 112 16.00 0.11 9.37
C GLY A 112 15.36 1.32 10.04
N GLY A 113 14.42 1.99 9.38
CA GLY A 113 13.65 3.10 9.94
C GLY A 113 12.15 2.88 9.79
N ALA A 114 11.39 3.26 10.81
CA ALA A 114 9.95 3.45 10.69
C ALA A 114 9.70 4.90 10.27
N LEU A 115 8.77 5.09 9.34
CA LEU A 115 8.33 6.39 8.84
C LEU A 115 6.83 6.51 9.06
N HIS A 116 6.38 7.72 9.38
CA HIS A 116 4.97 8.04 9.48
C HIS A 116 4.58 8.90 8.28
N LEU A 117 3.67 8.39 7.45
CA LEU A 117 3.10 9.15 6.33
C LEU A 117 1.76 9.76 6.75
N PRO A 118 1.38 10.95 6.26
CA PRO A 118 2.20 11.82 5.40
C PRO A 118 3.34 12.46 6.20
N LEU A 119 4.45 12.78 5.53
CA LEU A 119 5.51 13.57 6.14
C LEU A 119 5.05 15.03 6.23
N VAL A 120 4.37 15.37 7.32
CA VAL A 120 3.96 16.74 7.60
C VAL A 120 5.09 17.47 8.30
N ALA A 121 5.32 18.73 7.95
CA ALA A 121 6.10 19.62 8.80
C ALA A 121 5.51 19.63 10.22
N PRO A 122 6.32 19.53 11.29
CA PRO A 122 5.81 19.78 12.63
C PRO A 122 5.17 21.16 12.62
N THR A 123 3.87 21.24 12.88
CA THR A 123 3.20 22.52 13.14
C THR A 123 4.02 23.20 14.22
N LEU A 124 4.54 24.40 13.95
CA LEU A 124 5.31 25.18 14.91
C LEU A 124 4.47 25.42 16.17
N GLN A 125 4.52 24.47 17.09
CA GLN A 125 4.02 24.56 18.45
C GLN A 125 5.11 23.96 19.32
N ALA A 126 5.91 24.88 19.86
CA ALA A 126 6.75 24.74 21.03
C ALA A 126 7.79 23.61 21.06
N ASP A 127 9.04 24.06 21.16
CA ASP A 127 10.10 23.54 22.01
C ASP A 127 11.35 23.05 21.27
N ASP A 128 12.47 23.54 21.77
CA ASP A 128 13.79 23.53 21.17
C ASP A 128 14.32 22.10 21.02
N GLY A 129 14.47 21.65 19.78
CA GLY A 129 15.14 20.39 19.47
C GLY A 129 15.78 20.50 18.10
N GLU A 130 17.10 20.35 18.07
CA GLU A 130 17.93 20.35 16.87
C GLU A 130 17.27 19.56 15.74
N ALA A 131 16.66 20.29 14.80
CA ALA A 131 16.04 19.71 13.62
C ALA A 131 17.16 19.07 12.80
N GLY A 132 17.29 17.74 12.90
CA GLY A 132 18.09 16.97 11.96
C GLY A 132 17.70 17.38 10.53
N ASP A 133 18.64 17.28 9.59
CA ASP A 133 18.56 17.72 8.18
C ASP A 133 17.48 17.01 7.33
N HIS A 134 16.37 16.60 7.93
CA HIS A 134 15.14 16.23 7.27
C HIS A 134 14.46 17.48 6.73
N LYS A 135 15.00 18.01 5.62
CA LYS A 135 14.25 18.94 4.77
C LYS A 135 12.96 18.26 4.35
N ILE A 136 11.84 18.72 4.88
CA ILE A 136 10.51 18.24 4.54
C ILE A 136 10.30 18.43 3.02
N PRO A 137 9.89 17.39 2.28
CA PRO A 137 9.54 17.54 0.87
C PRO A 137 8.49 18.63 0.68
N GLY A 138 8.66 19.48 -0.35
CA GLY A 138 7.60 20.39 -0.76
C GLY A 138 6.40 19.62 -1.34
N ALA A 139 6.67 18.49 -1.99
CA ALA A 139 5.68 17.54 -2.46
C ALA A 139 6.25 16.12 -2.44
N SER A 140 5.39 15.14 -2.16
CA SER A 140 5.72 13.72 -2.17
C SER A 140 4.75 12.95 -3.04
N LEU A 141 5.28 12.04 -3.87
CA LEU A 141 4.47 11.06 -4.57
C LEU A 141 4.34 9.81 -3.72
N VAL A 142 3.13 9.41 -3.39
CA VAL A 142 2.83 8.21 -2.60
C VAL A 142 2.16 7.19 -3.52
N CYS A 143 2.85 6.08 -3.79
CA CYS A 143 2.37 4.98 -4.61
C CYS A 143 2.00 3.80 -3.71
N LEU A 144 0.71 3.46 -3.64
CA LEU A 144 0.18 2.37 -2.83
C LEU A 144 -0.01 1.11 -3.67
N SER A 145 0.48 -0.01 -3.15
CA SER A 145 0.34 -1.33 -3.77
C SER A 145 -0.02 -2.38 -2.72
N PHE A 146 -1.12 -3.10 -2.93
CA PHE A 146 -1.61 -4.12 -1.98
C PHE A 146 -1.27 -5.54 -2.41
N ARG A 147 -0.93 -5.72 -3.69
CA ARG A 147 -0.62 -7.01 -4.31
C ARG A 147 0.57 -6.86 -5.27
N ALA A 148 1.19 -7.99 -5.60
CA ALA A 148 2.29 -8.01 -6.56
C ALA A 148 1.89 -7.48 -7.95
N SER A 149 0.62 -7.59 -8.36
CA SER A 149 0.10 -6.99 -9.59
C SER A 149 0.14 -5.46 -9.55
N SER A 150 -0.31 -4.87 -8.44
CA SER A 150 -0.33 -3.42 -8.23
C SER A 150 1.05 -2.80 -8.08
N LEU A 151 2.08 -3.59 -7.70
CA LEU A 151 3.45 -3.09 -7.63
C LEU A 151 3.97 -2.66 -9.01
N LYS A 152 3.73 -3.46 -10.05
CA LYS A 152 4.11 -3.10 -11.43
C LYS A 152 3.37 -1.85 -11.92
N MET A 153 2.12 -1.70 -11.49
CA MET A 153 1.34 -0.49 -11.77
C MET A 153 1.98 0.71 -11.09
N ALA A 154 2.28 0.64 -9.78
CA ALA A 154 2.97 1.69 -9.05
C ALA A 154 4.31 2.09 -9.69
N GLU A 155 5.12 1.12 -10.13
CA GLU A 155 6.39 1.36 -10.83
C GLU A 155 6.22 2.11 -12.16
N SER A 156 5.09 1.92 -12.86
CA SER A 156 4.80 2.66 -14.10
C SER A 156 4.60 4.17 -13.86
N TRP A 157 4.31 4.58 -12.62
CA TRP A 157 4.20 6.00 -12.24
C TRP A 157 5.48 6.51 -11.59
N SER A 158 6.01 5.77 -10.62
CA SER A 158 7.14 6.21 -9.81
C SER A 158 8.41 6.36 -10.62
N LEU A 159 8.67 5.45 -11.57
CA LEU A 159 9.92 5.48 -12.35
C LEU A 159 9.98 6.69 -13.30
N PRO A 160 8.97 6.99 -14.13
CA PRO A 160 8.99 8.20 -14.96
C PRO A 160 8.99 9.48 -14.12
N TYR A 161 8.29 9.50 -12.98
CA TYR A 161 8.28 10.65 -12.09
C TYR A 161 9.66 10.92 -11.47
N LEU A 162 10.36 9.87 -11.05
CA LEU A 162 11.73 9.96 -10.55
C LEU A 162 12.71 10.41 -11.65
N ASP A 163 12.46 10.06 -12.91
CA ASP A 163 13.28 10.56 -14.02
C ASP A 163 13.06 12.07 -14.23
N ALA A 164 11.79 12.51 -14.25
CA ALA A 164 11.43 13.91 -14.43
C ALA A 164 11.88 14.82 -13.27
N PHE A 165 11.79 14.34 -12.03
CA PHE A 165 11.98 15.16 -10.83
C PHE A 165 13.07 14.67 -9.88
N GLY A 166 13.79 13.62 -10.23
CA GLY A 166 14.87 13.04 -9.43
C GLY A 166 16.07 13.96 -9.21
N ALA A 167 16.11 15.13 -9.86
CA ALA A 167 17.07 16.20 -9.59
C ALA A 167 16.58 17.23 -8.56
N ALA A 168 15.27 17.46 -8.41
CA ALA A 168 14.68 18.48 -7.52
C ALA A 168 14.77 18.10 -6.02
N LYS A 169 15.57 18.80 -5.23
CA LYS A 169 15.93 18.41 -3.83
C LYS A 169 14.74 18.15 -2.87
N ASN A 170 13.56 18.68 -3.18
CA ASN A 170 12.41 18.68 -2.27
C ASN A 170 11.33 17.67 -2.66
N MET A 171 11.69 16.66 -3.47
CA MET A 171 10.73 15.70 -4.00
C MET A 171 11.15 14.27 -3.68
N HIS A 172 10.20 13.56 -3.09
CA HIS A 172 10.38 12.20 -2.63
C HIS A 172 9.26 11.31 -3.21
N VAL A 173 9.61 10.06 -3.48
CA VAL A 173 8.65 9.05 -3.92
C VAL A 173 8.62 7.92 -2.89
N TYR A 174 7.45 7.64 -2.36
CA TYR A 174 7.18 6.57 -1.40
C TYR A 174 6.40 5.47 -2.10
N GLU A 175 7.06 4.35 -2.37
CA GLU A 175 6.41 3.13 -2.84
C GLU A 175 6.04 2.27 -1.65
N VAL A 176 4.77 2.33 -1.27
CA VAL A 176 4.23 1.60 -0.13
C VAL A 176 3.64 0.26 -0.58
N SER A 177 4.23 -0.82 -0.08
CA SER A 177 3.72 -2.18 -0.28
C SER A 177 3.00 -2.67 0.98
N PHE A 178 1.71 -2.97 0.87
CA PHE A 178 0.91 -3.47 1.99
C PHE A 178 1.06 -4.98 2.13
N ILE A 179 1.32 -5.40 3.36
CA ILE A 179 1.50 -6.80 3.75
C ILE A 179 0.40 -7.15 4.77
N ASP A 180 -0.74 -7.61 4.25
CA ASP A 180 -1.89 -8.02 5.05
C ASP A 180 -1.71 -9.41 5.72
N SER A 181 -0.50 -9.98 5.64
CA SER A 181 -0.21 -11.25 6.30
C SER A 181 0.03 -11.02 7.79
N TRP A 182 -0.91 -11.46 8.62
CA TRP A 182 -0.77 -11.42 10.08
C TRP A 182 0.52 -12.11 10.56
N VAL A 183 0.92 -13.22 9.92
CA VAL A 183 2.16 -13.95 10.25
C VAL A 183 3.38 -13.07 10.01
N LEU A 184 3.42 -12.36 8.87
CA LEU A 184 4.53 -11.46 8.55
C LEU A 184 4.48 -10.17 9.39
N SER A 185 3.32 -9.83 9.94
CA SER A 185 3.15 -8.67 10.81
C SER A 185 3.73 -8.90 12.20
N LEU A 186 3.97 -10.16 12.62
CA LEU A 186 4.66 -10.49 13.87
C LEU A 186 6.11 -9.98 13.85
N SER A 187 6.56 -9.34 14.93
CA SER A 187 7.87 -8.67 15.02
C SER A 187 9.08 -9.48 14.52
N PRO A 188 9.26 -10.78 14.86
CA PRO A 188 10.40 -11.54 14.34
C PRO A 188 10.31 -11.79 12.83
N MET A 189 9.11 -12.07 12.30
CA MET A 189 8.89 -12.29 10.87
C MET A 189 8.99 -11.00 10.07
N ARG A 190 8.46 -9.90 10.61
CA ARG A 190 8.58 -8.55 10.06
C ARG A 190 10.04 -8.17 9.86
N ARG A 191 10.87 -8.32 10.91
CA ARG A 191 12.31 -8.04 10.83
C ARG A 191 13.04 -8.95 9.84
N ALA A 192 12.71 -10.24 9.82
CA ALA A 192 13.30 -11.18 8.87
C ALA A 192 12.94 -10.85 7.42
N PHE A 193 11.67 -10.48 7.17
CA PHE A 193 11.18 -10.04 5.87
C PHE A 193 11.91 -8.78 5.42
N LEU A 194 11.94 -7.72 6.25
CA LEU A 194 12.62 -6.46 5.93
C LEU A 194 14.11 -6.65 5.63
N LYS A 195 14.80 -7.52 6.40
CA LYS A 195 16.21 -7.86 6.15
C LYS A 195 16.43 -8.59 4.82
N ALA A 196 15.44 -9.35 4.34
CA ALA A 196 15.50 -10.06 3.07
C ALA A 196 15.14 -9.17 1.87
N MET A 197 14.43 -8.08 2.09
CA MET A 197 14.05 -7.14 1.04
C MET A 197 15.25 -6.32 0.57
N ARG A 198 15.22 -5.95 -0.70
CA ARG A 198 16.25 -5.10 -1.30
C ARG A 198 16.05 -3.66 -0.86
N LYS A 199 17.15 -3.02 -0.51
CA LYS A 199 17.23 -1.57 -0.29
C LYS A 199 17.11 -0.86 -1.63
N SER A 200 16.54 0.34 -1.62
CA SER A 200 16.49 1.17 -2.81
C SER A 200 17.87 1.75 -3.09
N ASN A 201 18.29 1.74 -4.36
CA ASN A 201 19.56 2.37 -4.75
C ASN A 201 19.42 3.88 -4.96
N ASN A 202 18.19 4.39 -5.07
CA ASN A 202 17.94 5.81 -5.28
C ASN A 202 17.52 6.44 -3.93
N PRO A 203 18.26 7.44 -3.42
CA PRO A 203 17.97 8.05 -2.11
C PRO A 203 16.61 8.76 -2.04
N ARG A 204 15.97 9.01 -3.19
CA ARG A 204 14.65 9.66 -3.28
C ARG A 204 13.50 8.69 -3.54
N ARG A 205 13.83 7.43 -3.84
CA ARG A 205 12.86 6.34 -3.99
C ARG A 205 12.87 5.54 -2.70
N HIS A 206 11.84 5.74 -1.90
CA HIS A 206 11.65 5.05 -0.62
C HIS A 206 10.73 3.86 -0.85
N VAL A 207 11.30 2.66 -0.89
CA VAL A 207 10.52 1.41 -0.94
C VAL A 207 10.23 0.99 0.50
N VAL A 208 8.98 1.12 0.92
CA VAL A 208 8.54 0.94 2.31
C VAL A 208 7.35 -0.03 2.40
N TYR A 209 7.15 -0.61 3.58
CA TYR A 209 6.19 -1.69 3.78
C TYR A 209 5.25 -1.36 4.93
N ALA A 210 3.95 -1.50 4.70
CA ALA A 210 2.92 -1.36 5.73
C ALA A 210 2.45 -2.75 6.16
N PHE A 211 2.56 -3.09 7.45
CA PHE A 211 2.23 -4.42 7.98
C PHE A 211 0.97 -4.38 8.85
N GLY A 212 0.06 -5.31 8.62
CA GLY A 212 -1.13 -5.49 9.46
C GLY A 212 -2.44 -5.32 8.71
N ASP A 213 -3.50 -5.01 9.45
CA ASP A 213 -4.82 -4.74 8.87
C ASP A 213 -4.98 -3.25 8.56
N HIS A 214 -5.22 -2.96 7.29
CA HIS A 214 -5.37 -1.61 6.78
C HIS A 214 -6.81 -1.32 6.32
N TYR A 215 -7.81 -2.10 6.77
CA TYR A 215 -9.22 -1.91 6.39
C TYR A 215 -9.70 -0.47 6.57
N ASP A 216 -9.46 0.12 7.74
CA ASP A 216 -9.91 1.49 8.04
C ASP A 216 -9.17 2.54 7.19
N PHE A 217 -7.86 2.35 6.96
CA PHE A 217 -7.06 3.19 6.06
C PHE A 217 -7.63 3.16 4.63
N ARG A 218 -7.92 1.95 4.11
CA ARG A 218 -8.51 1.77 2.79
C ARG A 218 -9.87 2.45 2.67
N LYS A 219 -10.73 2.35 3.70
CA LYS A 219 -12.05 3.01 3.70
C LYS A 219 -11.94 4.53 3.63
N LYS A 220 -10.99 5.14 4.34
CA LYS A 220 -10.77 6.61 4.29
C LYS A 220 -10.40 7.10 2.89
N LEU A 221 -9.60 6.33 2.16
CA LEU A 221 -9.23 6.62 0.77
C LEU A 221 -10.20 6.03 -0.25
N GLN A 222 -11.30 5.42 0.19
CA GLN A 222 -12.22 4.65 -0.67
C GLN A 222 -11.52 3.63 -1.58
N ILE A 223 -10.42 3.06 -1.10
CA ILE A 223 -9.66 2.02 -1.79
C ILE A 223 -10.45 0.74 -1.71
N ILE A 224 -10.85 0.32 -2.90
CA ILE A 224 -11.84 -0.70 -3.11
C ILE A 224 -11.12 -1.89 -3.76
N ASN A 225 -10.45 -1.72 -4.90
CA ASN A 225 -9.77 -2.81 -5.60
C ASN A 225 -8.32 -2.98 -5.12
N LEU A 226 -7.97 -4.12 -4.52
CA LEU A 226 -6.61 -4.36 -4.00
C LEU A 226 -5.61 -4.82 -5.07
N LEU A 227 -6.08 -5.18 -6.25
CA LEU A 227 -5.23 -5.61 -7.34
C LEU A 227 -4.70 -4.41 -8.16
N THR A 228 -5.28 -3.22 -7.95
CA THR A 228 -4.92 -1.94 -8.56
C THR A 228 -3.91 -1.17 -7.71
N GLY A 229 -2.98 -0.48 -8.37
CA GLY A 229 -2.10 0.51 -7.71
C GLY A 229 -2.77 1.87 -7.63
N TYR A 230 -2.56 2.59 -6.53
CA TYR A 230 -3.13 3.92 -6.30
C TYR A 230 -2.01 4.93 -6.08
N ILE A 231 -2.14 6.11 -6.67
CA ILE A 231 -1.09 7.11 -6.72
C ILE A 231 -1.66 8.40 -6.19
N TYR A 232 -0.96 9.02 -5.25
CA TYR A 232 -1.35 10.28 -4.63
C TYR A 232 -0.17 11.25 -4.65
N LEU A 233 -0.41 12.46 -5.14
CA LEU A 233 0.51 13.58 -4.94
C LEU A 233 0.09 14.30 -3.67
N VAL A 234 1.00 14.36 -2.71
CA VAL A 234 0.77 14.91 -1.39
C VAL A 234 1.63 16.15 -1.21
N ASP A 235 1.04 17.27 -0.81
CA ASP A 235 1.79 18.51 -0.51
C ASP A 235 2.54 18.43 0.82
N GLY A 236 3.37 19.44 1.12
CA GLY A 236 4.11 19.54 2.38
C GLY A 236 3.24 19.63 3.65
N LEU A 237 1.94 19.88 3.51
CA LEU A 237 0.96 19.87 4.60
C LEU A 237 0.23 18.52 4.74
N GLY A 238 0.60 17.52 3.92
CA GLY A 238 0.00 16.20 3.97
C GLY A 238 -1.36 16.11 3.29
N ARG A 239 -1.74 17.06 2.43
CA ARG A 239 -3.01 17.05 1.69
C ARG A 239 -2.84 16.44 0.30
N ILE A 240 -3.84 15.69 -0.14
CA ILE A 240 -3.88 15.09 -1.47
C ILE A 240 -4.23 16.18 -2.48
N ARG A 241 -3.28 16.50 -3.36
CA ARG A 241 -3.40 17.53 -4.40
C ARG A 241 -3.63 16.94 -5.80
N TRP A 242 -3.37 15.65 -5.97
CA TRP A 242 -3.64 14.92 -7.20
C TRP A 242 -3.75 13.43 -6.90
N GLN A 243 -4.55 12.70 -7.67
CA GLN A 243 -4.69 11.25 -7.52
C GLN A 243 -4.82 10.53 -8.86
N GLY A 244 -4.41 9.27 -8.90
CA GLY A 244 -4.50 8.38 -10.05
C GLY A 244 -4.53 6.91 -9.66
N SER A 245 -4.87 6.04 -10.60
CA SER A 245 -4.94 4.60 -10.35
C SER A 245 -4.61 3.75 -11.59
N GLY A 246 -4.26 2.49 -11.35
CA GLY A 246 -3.93 1.55 -12.42
C GLY A 246 -2.53 1.77 -12.99
N SER A 247 -2.31 1.32 -14.22
CA SER A 247 -1.06 1.60 -14.95
C SER A 247 -1.08 3.02 -15.52
N ALA A 248 0.06 3.70 -15.46
CA ALA A 248 0.19 5.06 -15.98
C ALA A 248 0.01 5.10 -17.50
N THR A 249 -0.84 6.01 -17.97
CA THR A 249 -0.87 6.43 -19.37
C THR A 249 -0.03 7.69 -19.57
N GLN A 250 0.40 7.96 -20.80
CA GLN A 250 1.23 9.13 -21.09
C GLN A 250 0.53 10.46 -20.74
N GLU A 251 -0.78 10.55 -20.99
CA GLU A 251 -1.59 11.72 -20.64
C GLU A 251 -1.62 11.96 -19.12
N GLU A 252 -1.75 10.89 -18.34
CA GLU A 252 -1.79 10.97 -16.88
C GLU A 252 -0.42 11.30 -16.30
N LEU A 253 0.67 10.80 -16.89
CA LEU A 253 2.03 11.20 -16.52
C LEU A 253 2.28 12.68 -16.81
N SER A 254 1.82 13.19 -17.95
CA SER A 254 1.88 14.62 -18.27
C SER A 254 1.06 15.45 -17.28
N SER A 255 -0.14 15.01 -16.91
CA SER A 255 -0.97 15.67 -15.90
C SER A 255 -0.28 15.69 -14.53
N LEU A 256 0.24 14.55 -14.07
CA LEU A 256 0.98 14.44 -12.83
C LEU A 256 2.18 15.39 -12.81
N THR A 257 2.95 15.42 -13.89
CA THR A 257 4.12 16.30 -14.03
C THR A 257 3.72 17.77 -13.96
N ALA A 258 2.69 18.18 -14.70
CA ALA A 258 2.20 19.56 -14.68
C ALA A 258 1.69 19.98 -13.29
N CYS A 259 0.88 19.14 -12.63
CA CYS A 259 0.38 19.42 -11.28
C CYS A 259 1.51 19.50 -10.26
N THR A 260 2.55 18.69 -10.44
CA THR A 260 3.72 18.71 -9.56
C THR A 260 4.54 19.98 -9.74
N SER A 261 4.72 20.46 -10.97
CA SER A 261 5.34 21.77 -11.22
C SER A 261 4.57 22.90 -10.54
N ILE A 262 3.23 22.90 -10.63
CA ILE A 262 2.39 23.90 -9.94
C ILE A 262 2.61 23.88 -8.42
N LEU A 263 2.67 22.69 -7.80
CA LEU A 263 2.94 22.58 -6.36
C LEU A 263 4.33 23.07 -5.95
N LEU A 264 5.32 22.94 -6.83
CA LEU A 264 6.65 23.46 -6.56
C LEU A 264 6.69 24.99 -6.64
N ASP A 265 5.86 25.58 -7.49
CA ASP A 265 5.73 27.02 -7.70
C ASP A 265 4.83 27.70 -6.64
N GLU A 266 3.86 26.99 -6.05
CA GLU A 266 2.96 27.49 -4.98
C GLU A 266 3.68 27.82 -3.64
N LYS A 267 5.00 27.69 -3.58
CA LYS A 267 5.81 27.94 -2.37
C LYS A 267 5.84 29.38 -1.89
#